data_AF-A0A1M6XHJ6-F1
#
_entry.id   AF-A0A1M6XHJ6-F1
#
_cell.length_a   1.000
_cell.length_b   1.000
_cell.length_c   1.000
_cell.angle_alpha   90.00
_cell.angle_beta   90.00
_cell.angle_gamma   90.00
#
_symmetry.space_group_name_H-M   'P 1'
#
loop_
_entity.id
_entity.type
_entity.pdbx_description
1 polymer ?
#
loop_
_entity_poly.entity_id
_entity_poly.type
_entity_poly.pdbx_seq_one_letter_code
_entity_poly.pdbx_strand_id
1 'polypeptide(L)'
;MKKVWWAKVFFDDFCAHYFAKTDDEIVKDVKQSIKSLLEKDGSGNSFGAKMVNEATKRVNALSETRRDAINKRWHPEEGRKMFGQAAGFPTARDIYDFASVNGLSEGDARDFYEMTFVERGGKDRFGNNIDNWQGACKRFCESRAGKRNGNDG
;
A
#
# COMPACT_ATOMS: atom_id res chain seq x y z
N MET A 1 15.46 1.58 -3.66
CA MET A 1 14.03 1.43 -4.03
C MET A 1 13.42 0.23 -3.31
N LYS A 2 12.53 0.45 -2.33
CA LYS A 2 11.78 -0.64 -1.67
C LYS A 2 10.65 -1.09 -2.59
N LYS A 3 10.75 -2.32 -3.11
CA LYS A 3 9.83 -2.93 -4.07
C LYS A 3 8.44 -3.09 -3.46
N VAL A 4 7.40 -2.69 -4.19
CA VAL A 4 6.00 -2.88 -3.81
C VAL A 4 5.71 -4.39 -3.82
N TRP A 5 5.17 -4.92 -2.72
CA TRP A 5 5.42 -6.29 -2.23
C TRP A 5 4.37 -7.34 -2.65
N TRP A 6 3.27 -6.97 -3.31
CA TRP A 6 2.10 -7.84 -3.43
C TRP A 6 2.10 -8.76 -4.67
N ALA A 7 2.89 -8.45 -5.70
CA ALA A 7 3.24 -9.37 -6.77
C ALA A 7 4.72 -9.18 -7.10
N LYS A 8 5.61 -9.95 -6.47
CA LYS A 8 7.01 -10.00 -6.92
C LYS A 8 7.03 -10.70 -8.28
N VAL A 9 6.95 -9.89 -9.31
CA VAL A 9 7.21 -10.21 -10.71
C VAL A 9 8.63 -9.78 -11.00
N PHE A 10 9.45 -10.67 -11.54
CA PHE A 10 10.72 -10.24 -12.12
C PHE A 10 10.40 -9.59 -13.47
N PHE A 11 11.07 -8.48 -13.77
CA PHE A 11 10.86 -7.78 -15.03
C PHE A 11 11.10 -8.72 -16.22
N ASP A 12 11.97 -9.71 -16.04
CA ASP A 12 12.22 -10.79 -17.00
C ASP A 12 10.97 -11.64 -17.28
N ASP A 13 10.15 -11.98 -16.28
CA ASP A 13 8.91 -12.74 -16.45
C ASP A 13 7.85 -11.92 -17.21
N PHE A 14 7.81 -10.61 -16.96
CA PHE A 14 6.95 -9.68 -17.68
C PHE A 14 7.35 -9.59 -19.15
N CYS A 15 8.65 -9.38 -19.42
CA CYS A 15 9.19 -9.34 -20.77
C CYS A 15 8.95 -10.64 -21.52
N ALA A 16 9.24 -11.79 -20.90
CA ALA A 16 9.03 -13.10 -21.52
C ALA A 16 7.56 -13.39 -21.86
N HIS A 17 6.61 -12.99 -21.00
CA HIS A 17 5.18 -13.20 -21.25
C HIS A 17 4.66 -12.36 -22.43
N TYR A 18 5.15 -11.13 -22.60
CA TYR A 18 4.65 -10.23 -23.65
C TYR A 18 5.45 -10.28 -24.95
N PHE A 19 6.75 -10.62 -24.94
CA PHE A 19 7.51 -10.82 -26.18
C PHE A 19 7.06 -12.04 -26.99
N ALA A 20 6.39 -13.00 -26.35
CA ALA A 20 5.83 -14.17 -27.01
C ALA A 20 4.44 -13.92 -27.64
N LYS A 21 3.93 -12.68 -27.61
CA LYS A 21 2.59 -12.30 -28.04
C LYS A 21 2.64 -11.28 -29.16
N THR A 22 1.61 -11.29 -30.00
CA THR A 22 1.32 -10.24 -30.97
C THR A 22 0.72 -9.00 -30.30
N ASP A 23 0.77 -7.84 -30.94
CA ASP A 23 0.24 -6.58 -30.39
C ASP A 23 -1.24 -6.66 -29.99
N ASP A 24 -2.07 -7.33 -30.79
CA ASP A 24 -3.49 -7.55 -30.49
C ASP A 24 -3.70 -8.44 -29.26
N GLU A 25 -2.86 -9.47 -29.11
CA GLU A 25 -2.88 -10.35 -27.94
C GLU A 25 -2.40 -9.63 -26.69
N ILE A 26 -1.42 -8.72 -26.81
CA ILE A 26 -0.95 -7.87 -25.71
C ILE A 26 -2.10 -6.98 -25.23
N VAL A 27 -2.78 -6.28 -26.13
CA VAL A 27 -3.90 -5.38 -25.75
C VAL A 27 -5.01 -6.16 -25.05
N LYS A 28 -5.37 -7.34 -25.55
CA LYS A 28 -6.37 -8.21 -24.93
C LYS A 28 -5.92 -8.71 -23.56
N ASP A 29 -4.66 -9.15 -23.44
CA ASP A 29 -4.09 -9.67 -22.19
C ASP A 29 -3.97 -8.59 -21.12
N VAL A 30 -3.61 -7.35 -21.49
CA VAL A 30 -3.57 -6.21 -20.55
C VAL A 30 -4.96 -5.91 -20.00
N LYS A 31 -6.00 -5.82 -20.84
CA LYS A 31 -7.38 -5.59 -20.39
C LYS A 31 -7.86 -6.69 -19.45
N GLN A 32 -7.59 -7.96 -19.80
CA GLN A 32 -7.96 -9.09 -18.96
C GLN A 32 -7.14 -9.14 -17.67
N SER A 33 -5.87 -8.74 -17.71
CA SER A 33 -4.99 -8.66 -16.55
C SER A 33 -5.49 -7.61 -15.54
N ILE A 34 -5.92 -6.44 -16.01
CA ILE A 34 -6.52 -5.40 -15.16
C ILE A 34 -7.76 -5.96 -14.45
N LYS A 35 -8.66 -6.62 -15.20
CA LYS A 35 -9.87 -7.24 -14.63
C LYS A 35 -9.53 -8.28 -13.56
N SER A 36 -8.65 -9.23 -13.88
CA SER A 36 -8.22 -10.27 -12.94
C SER A 36 -7.58 -9.70 -11.66
N LEU A 37 -6.83 -8.60 -11.75
CA LEU A 37 -6.23 -7.95 -10.58
C LEU A 37 -7.27 -7.23 -9.72
N LEU A 38 -8.23 -6.54 -10.33
CA LEU A 38 -9.32 -5.86 -9.62
C LEU A 38 -10.24 -6.86 -8.90
N GLU A 39 -10.59 -7.94 -9.60
CA GLU A 39 -11.46 -9.00 -9.08
C GLU A 39 -10.71 -9.98 -8.17
N LYS A 40 -9.37 -9.88 -8.10
CA LYS A 40 -8.49 -10.82 -7.39
C LYS A 40 -8.75 -12.27 -7.84
N ASP A 41 -8.98 -12.45 -9.13
CA ASP A 41 -9.23 -13.74 -9.75
C ASP A 41 -7.94 -14.30 -10.38
N GLY A 42 -7.46 -15.41 -9.82
CA GLY A 42 -6.26 -16.14 -10.28
C GLY A 42 -6.54 -17.33 -11.19
N SER A 43 -7.79 -17.54 -11.62
CA SER A 43 -8.20 -18.71 -12.43
C SER A 43 -7.94 -18.56 -13.94
N GLY A 44 -7.69 -17.32 -14.40
CA GLY A 44 -7.46 -17.01 -15.81
C GLY A 44 -6.03 -17.29 -16.32
N ASN A 45 -5.83 -17.05 -17.62
CA ASN A 45 -4.53 -17.20 -18.31
C ASN A 45 -3.81 -15.87 -18.59
N SER A 46 -4.41 -14.74 -18.22
CA SER A 46 -3.81 -13.41 -18.34
C SER A 46 -2.60 -13.28 -17.42
N PHE A 47 -1.71 -12.32 -17.71
CA PHE A 47 -0.61 -12.03 -16.81
C PHE A 47 -1.10 -11.66 -15.39
N GLY A 48 -2.17 -10.88 -15.31
CA GLY A 48 -2.80 -10.50 -14.03
C GLY A 48 -3.31 -11.70 -13.24
N ALA A 49 -3.96 -12.67 -13.89
CA ALA A 49 -4.41 -13.90 -13.22
C ALA A 49 -3.22 -14.73 -12.69
N LYS A 50 -2.13 -14.84 -13.46
CA LYS A 50 -0.88 -15.47 -12.99
C LYS A 50 -0.33 -14.76 -11.75
N MET A 51 -0.33 -13.43 -11.74
CA MET A 51 0.12 -12.65 -10.59
C MET A 51 -0.74 -12.90 -9.34
N VAL A 52 -2.07 -12.92 -9.48
CA VAL A 52 -2.98 -13.22 -8.37
C VAL A 52 -2.72 -14.63 -7.83
N ASN A 53 -2.56 -15.62 -8.72
CA ASN A 53 -2.30 -17.00 -8.33
C ASN A 53 -0.99 -17.14 -7.54
N GLU A 54 0.10 -16.55 -8.04
CA GLU A 54 1.40 -16.57 -7.36
C GLU A 54 1.38 -15.81 -6.02
N ALA A 55 0.64 -14.70 -5.94
CA ALA A 55 0.43 -13.99 -4.68
C ALA A 55 -0.31 -14.88 -3.67
N THR A 56 -1.40 -15.54 -4.08
CA THR A 56 -2.17 -16.45 -3.24
C THR A 56 -1.32 -17.63 -2.75
N LYS A 57 -0.52 -18.25 -3.62
CA LYS A 57 0.42 -19.31 -3.22
C LYS A 57 1.41 -18.84 -2.16
N ARG A 58 1.99 -17.65 -2.33
CA ARG A 58 2.95 -17.07 -1.36
C ARG A 58 2.30 -16.78 -0.02
N VAL A 59 1.07 -16.25 -0.01
CA VAL A 59 0.29 -16.02 1.22
C VAL A 59 -0.01 -17.34 1.93
N ASN A 60 -0.37 -18.38 1.17
CA ASN A 60 -0.61 -19.72 1.72
C ASN A 60 0.68 -20.38 2.25
N ALA A 61 1.85 -20.06 1.68
CA ALA A 61 3.13 -20.59 2.16
C ALA A 61 3.66 -19.91 3.44
N LEU A 62 3.05 -18.80 3.88
CA LEU A 62 3.46 -18.10 5.11
C LEU A 62 2.84 -18.72 6.36
N SER A 63 3.53 -18.56 7.51
CA SER A 63 2.98 -18.94 8.81
C SER A 63 1.65 -18.24 9.07
N GLU A 64 0.77 -18.89 9.85
CA GLU A 64 -0.60 -18.45 10.11
C GLU A 64 -0.69 -16.99 10.57
N THR A 65 0.23 -16.56 11.45
CA THR A 65 0.35 -15.19 11.94
C THR A 65 0.66 -14.16 10.84
N ARG A 66 1.46 -14.54 9.84
CA ARG A 66 1.77 -13.68 8.68
C ARG A 66 0.66 -13.71 7.63
N ARG A 67 -0.02 -14.84 7.50
CA ARG A 67 -1.19 -15.00 6.63
C ARG A 67 -2.34 -14.09 7.07
N ASP A 68 -2.63 -14.04 8.37
CA ASP A 68 -3.66 -13.17 8.95
C ASP A 68 -3.36 -11.68 8.78
N ALA A 69 -2.11 -11.27 8.99
CA ALA A 69 -1.69 -9.88 8.79
C ALA A 69 -1.85 -9.44 7.32
N ILE A 70 -1.58 -10.35 6.39
CA ILE A 70 -1.77 -10.09 4.96
C ILE A 70 -3.26 -10.09 4.62
N ASN A 71 -4.04 -11.09 5.05
CA ASN A 71 -5.49 -11.17 4.79
C ASN A 71 -6.27 -9.96 5.33
N LYS A 72 -5.94 -9.46 6.53
CA LYS A 72 -6.49 -8.20 7.08
C LYS A 72 -6.19 -6.98 6.19
N ARG A 73 -5.07 -7.01 5.47
CA ARG A 73 -4.70 -5.99 4.48
C ARG A 73 -5.40 -6.17 3.13
N TRP A 74 -5.78 -7.41 2.76
CA TRP A 74 -6.55 -7.74 1.54
C TRP A 74 -8.04 -7.43 1.68
N HIS A 75 -8.62 -7.57 2.87
CA HIS A 75 -10.04 -7.33 3.17
C HIS A 75 -10.19 -6.20 4.20
N PRO A 76 -10.01 -4.92 3.80
CA PRO A 76 -10.15 -3.81 4.74
C PRO A 76 -11.56 -3.73 5.36
N GLU A 77 -12.60 -4.29 4.71
CA GLU A 77 -13.96 -4.30 5.25
C GLU A 77 -14.16 -5.29 6.43
N GLU A 78 -13.36 -6.36 6.52
CA GLU A 78 -13.37 -7.27 7.67
C GLU A 78 -12.41 -6.79 8.77
N GLY A 79 -11.35 -6.06 8.40
CA GLY A 79 -10.51 -5.29 9.32
C GLY A 79 -11.20 -4.07 9.93
N ARG A 80 -12.22 -3.49 9.25
CA ARG A 80 -13.02 -2.34 9.73
C ARG A 80 -13.74 -2.62 11.05
N LYS A 81 -13.98 -3.88 11.41
CA LYS A 81 -14.62 -4.24 12.69
C LYS A 81 -13.65 -4.36 13.86
N MET A 82 -12.33 -4.45 13.65
CA MET A 82 -11.39 -4.70 14.75
C MET A 82 -10.82 -3.45 15.43
N PHE A 83 -10.88 -2.29 14.78
CA PHE A 83 -10.59 -1.01 15.45
C PHE A 83 -11.60 -0.01 14.92
N GLY A 84 -12.54 0.39 15.77
CA GLY A 84 -13.59 1.34 15.43
C GLY A 84 -12.97 2.58 14.79
N GLN A 85 -13.03 2.65 13.46
CA GLN A 85 -12.82 3.89 12.73
C GLN A 85 -14.01 4.77 13.11
N ALA A 86 -13.84 5.55 14.18
CA ALA A 86 -14.75 6.64 14.46
C ALA A 86 -14.80 7.50 13.19
N ALA A 87 -16.01 7.84 12.75
CA ALA A 87 -16.19 8.75 11.62
C ALA A 87 -15.33 10.01 11.86
N GLY A 88 -14.39 10.31 10.95
CA GLY A 88 -13.48 11.46 11.07
C GLY A 88 -11.98 11.16 10.98
N PHE A 89 -11.55 9.89 11.02
CA PHE A 89 -10.13 9.56 10.83
C PHE A 89 -9.72 9.56 9.34
N PRO A 90 -8.56 10.14 8.98
CA PRO A 90 -8.09 10.19 7.60
C PRO A 90 -7.70 8.80 7.10
N THR A 91 -7.97 8.56 5.82
CA THR A 91 -7.41 7.43 5.08
C THR A 91 -5.95 7.73 4.68
N ALA A 92 -5.21 6.70 4.26
CA ALA A 92 -3.88 6.89 3.70
C ALA A 92 -3.88 7.89 2.52
N ARG A 93 -4.95 7.85 1.71
CA ARG A 93 -5.12 8.74 0.56
C ARG A 93 -5.27 10.20 1.00
N ASP A 94 -6.05 10.47 2.04
CA ASP A 94 -6.22 11.82 2.56
C ASP A 94 -4.89 12.42 3.04
N ILE A 95 -4.03 11.62 3.67
CA ILE A 95 -2.68 12.03 4.08
C ILE A 95 -1.80 12.36 2.87
N TYR A 96 -1.83 11.52 1.82
CA TYR A 96 -0.98 11.70 0.63
C TYR A 96 -1.41 12.88 -0.22
N ASP A 97 -2.72 13.03 -0.43
CA ASP A 97 -3.28 14.17 -1.15
C ASP A 97 -2.95 15.48 -0.40
N PHE A 98 -3.07 15.48 0.93
CA PHE A 98 -2.65 16.62 1.75
C PHE A 98 -1.15 16.92 1.62
N ALA A 99 -0.30 15.90 1.69
CA ALA A 99 1.15 16.05 1.57
C ALA A 99 1.53 16.65 0.21
N SER A 100 0.93 16.15 -0.87
CA SER A 100 1.12 16.66 -2.23
C SER A 100 0.73 18.14 -2.35
N VAL A 101 -0.47 18.51 -1.89
CA VAL A 101 -0.97 19.90 -1.93
C VAL A 101 -0.08 20.86 -1.13
N ASN A 102 0.54 20.38 -0.05
CA ASN A 102 1.36 21.21 0.85
C ASN A 102 2.87 21.10 0.58
N GLY A 103 3.30 20.43 -0.50
CA GLY A 103 4.71 20.27 -0.84
C GLY A 103 5.52 19.50 0.21
N LEU A 104 4.87 18.61 0.96
CA LEU A 104 5.50 17.78 1.98
C LEU A 104 6.09 16.50 1.35
N SER A 105 7.10 15.92 2.00
CA SER A 105 7.67 14.64 1.56
C SER A 105 6.62 13.53 1.67
N GLU A 106 6.29 12.89 0.55
CA GLU A 106 5.40 11.72 0.50
C GLU A 106 5.92 10.58 1.40
N GLY A 107 7.24 10.39 1.44
CA GLY A 107 7.87 9.37 2.29
C GLY A 107 7.63 9.62 3.78
N ASP A 108 7.74 10.86 4.24
CA ASP A 108 7.48 11.20 5.65
C ASP A 108 5.98 11.19 5.96
N ALA A 109 5.13 11.61 5.03
CA ALA A 109 3.69 11.55 5.17
C ALA A 109 3.20 10.09 5.31
N ARG A 110 3.82 9.17 4.57
CA ARG A 110 3.60 7.73 4.71
C ARG A 110 4.05 7.19 6.06
N ASP A 111 5.25 7.53 6.50
CA ASP A 111 5.75 7.09 7.80
C ASP A 111 4.88 7.64 8.94
N PHE A 112 4.37 8.87 8.80
CA PHE A 112 3.38 9.43 9.71
C PHE A 112 2.10 8.59 9.73
N TYR A 113 1.54 8.25 8.56
CA TYR A 113 0.31 7.46 8.49
C TYR A 113 0.46 6.07 9.15
N GLU A 114 1.53 5.34 8.84
CA GLU A 114 1.79 4.02 9.41
C GLU A 114 1.97 4.12 10.93
N MET A 115 2.81 5.03 11.41
CA MET A 115 3.05 5.18 12.85
C MET A 115 1.79 5.63 13.61
N THR A 116 1.07 6.60 13.09
CA THR A 116 -0.01 7.26 13.84
C THR A 116 -1.33 6.52 13.73
N PHE A 117 -1.73 6.10 12.53
CA PHE A 117 -3.07 5.54 12.32
C PHE A 117 -3.07 4.01 12.25
N VAL A 118 -1.97 3.38 11.81
CA VAL A 118 -1.88 1.91 11.77
C VAL A 118 -1.37 1.35 13.11
N GLU A 119 -0.26 1.88 13.64
CA GLU A 119 0.33 1.35 14.89
C GLU A 119 -0.33 1.91 16.15
N ARG A 120 -0.63 3.21 16.19
CA ARG A 120 -1.14 3.89 17.39
C ARG A 120 -2.64 4.12 17.40
N GLY A 121 -3.35 3.71 16.37
CA GLY A 121 -4.82 3.85 16.29
C GLY A 121 -5.30 5.30 16.38
N GLY A 122 -4.58 6.25 15.78
CA GLY A 122 -4.93 7.67 15.76
C GLY A 122 -4.44 8.47 16.96
N LYS A 123 -3.50 7.91 17.75
CA LYS A 123 -2.95 8.55 18.95
C LYS A 123 -1.53 9.09 18.75
N ASP A 124 -1.20 10.12 19.52
CA ASP A 124 0.15 10.65 19.62
C ASP A 124 1.07 9.72 20.42
N ARG A 125 2.34 10.12 20.60
CA ARG A 125 3.33 9.34 21.36
C ARG A 125 3.03 9.23 22.87
N PHE A 126 2.12 10.05 23.37
CA PHE A 126 1.69 10.10 24.76
C PHE A 126 0.34 9.39 24.98
N GLY A 127 -0.27 8.87 23.91
CA GLY A 127 -1.55 8.17 23.96
C GLY A 127 -2.78 9.07 23.81
N ASN A 128 -2.60 10.37 23.53
CA ASN A 128 -3.71 11.30 23.29
C ASN A 128 -4.23 11.17 21.86
N ASN A 129 -5.53 11.36 21.65
CA ASN A 129 -6.11 11.38 20.31
C ASN A 129 -5.58 12.57 19.49
N ILE A 130 -5.37 12.36 18.20
CA ILE A 130 -4.97 13.41 17.27
C ILE A 130 -6.22 13.92 16.53
N ASP A 131 -6.77 15.01 17.04
CA ASP A 131 -7.96 15.65 16.45
C ASP A 131 -7.63 16.44 15.18
N ASN A 132 -6.44 17.05 15.13
CA ASN A 132 -5.94 17.77 13.95
C ASN A 132 -4.79 17.00 13.29
N TRP A 133 -5.15 15.99 12.50
CA TRP A 133 -4.17 15.16 11.80
C TRP A 133 -3.36 15.94 10.75
N GLN A 134 -3.94 16.94 10.09
CA GLN A 134 -3.27 17.74 9.05
C GLN A 134 -2.09 18.52 9.65
N GLY A 135 -2.32 19.19 10.78
CA GLY A 135 -1.29 19.90 11.51
C GLY A 135 -0.22 18.96 12.08
N ALA A 136 -0.62 17.77 12.55
CA ALA A 136 0.32 16.76 13.03
C ALA A 136 1.21 16.21 11.91
N CYS A 137 0.63 15.92 10.73
CA CYS A 137 1.35 15.47 9.55
C CYS A 137 2.38 16.51 9.09
N LYS A 138 1.96 17.78 8.97
CA LYS A 138 2.84 18.88 8.58
C LYS A 138 4.05 19.02 9.50
N ARG A 139 3.82 19.10 10.82
CA ARG A 139 4.92 19.20 11.81
C ARG A 139 5.85 18.00 11.78
N PHE A 140 5.32 16.79 11.54
CA PHE A 140 6.12 15.58 11.44
C PHE A 140 7.08 15.64 10.23
N CYS A 141 6.55 15.97 9.05
CA CYS A 141 7.32 16.10 7.82
C CYS A 141 8.38 17.21 7.93
N GLU A 142 8.01 18.37 8.47
CA GLU A 142 8.93 19.50 8.70
C GLU A 142 10.05 19.13 9.69
N SER A 143 9.72 18.45 10.80
CA SER A 143 10.72 18.01 11.78
C SER A 143 11.73 17.03 11.17
N ARG A 144 11.28 16.12 10.31
CA ARG A 144 12.17 15.19 9.61
C ARG A 144 13.00 15.86 8.53
N ALA A 145 12.44 16.81 7.80
CA ALA A 145 13.21 17.62 6.86
C ALA A 145 14.32 18.41 7.58
N GLY A 146 14.01 19.03 8.73
CA GLY A 146 14.99 19.72 9.56
C GLY A 146 16.11 18.81 10.05
N LYS A 147 15.79 17.59 10.49
CA LYS A 147 16.81 16.60 10.90
C LYS A 147 17.70 16.13 9.75
N ARG A 148 17.16 16.02 8.53
CA ARG A 148 17.97 15.66 7.35
C ARG A 148 18.92 16.79 6.96
N ASN A 149 18.47 18.04 7.03
CA ASN A 149 19.28 19.21 6.66
C ASN A 149 20.26 19.64 7.76
N GLY A 150 20.01 19.28 9.03
CA GLY A 150 20.86 19.61 10.17
C GLY A 150 21.97 18.59 10.45
N ASN A 151 22.11 17.55 9.63
CA ASN A 151 23.14 16.51 9.79
C ASN A 151 24.32 16.67 8.81
N ASP A 152 24.38 17.83 8.13
CA ASP A 152 25.48 18.29 7.27
C ASP A 152 26.28 19.46 7.92
N GLY A 153 26.20 19.62 9.25
CA GLY A 153 26.89 20.64 10.03
C GLY A 153 27.84 20.07 11.07
#